data_AF-A0A8X7W6F1-F1
#
_entry.id   AF-A0A8X7W6F1-F1
#
_cell.length_a   1.000
_cell.length_b   1.000
_cell.length_c   1.000
_cell.angle_alpha   90.00
_cell.angle_beta   90.00
_cell.angle_gamma   90.00
#
_symmetry.space_group_name_H-M   'P 1'
#
loop_
_entity.id
_entity.type
_entity.pdbx_description
1 polymer ?
#
loop_
_entity_poly.entity_id
_entity_poly.type
_entity_poly.pdbx_seq_one_letter_code
_entity_poly.pdbx_strand_id
1 'polypeptide(L)'
;MVRQLSAYPKGSKGDNVLSLYLGVANYGSLPSGWRRHARFRLTVVNHRSDTLSRQYEFQSWFDEKSNSWGFRSMISLDEIRANGFLVNGDVKIVVEIDLLEIIGKVKVEYVSRMFEKHPETVSEVHLKNPNIRTGYMNLLLSLIDTLRQPPHELPNDDLDEAHYALESLTDAGFKLDWLEKKIPQVLEGKE
;
A
#
# COMPACT_ATOMS: atom_id res chain seq x y z
N MET A 1 -0.49 5.71 0.57
CA MET A 1 -0.28 5.75 -0.91
C MET A 1 0.97 6.57 -1.18
N VAL A 2 1.73 6.27 -2.24
CA VAL A 2 2.89 7.10 -2.66
C VAL A 2 2.35 8.45 -3.14
N ARG A 3 2.49 9.51 -2.33
CA ARG A 3 1.91 10.84 -2.63
C ARG A 3 2.44 11.99 -1.77
N GLN A 4 3.47 11.77 -0.95
CA GLN A 4 4.03 12.82 -0.11
C GLN A 4 5.30 13.36 -0.75
N LEU A 5 5.30 14.63 -1.16
CA LEU A 5 6.49 15.30 -1.68
C LEU A 5 7.21 16.04 -0.54
N SER A 6 8.50 15.75 -0.37
CA SER A 6 9.41 16.48 0.50
C SER A 6 10.39 17.27 -0.35
N ALA A 7 10.37 18.59 -0.21
CA ALA A 7 11.27 19.48 -0.92
C ALA A 7 12.28 20.11 0.04
N TYR A 8 13.55 20.12 -0.36
CA TYR A 8 14.64 20.75 0.38
C TYR A 8 15.25 21.84 -0.50
N PRO A 9 14.79 23.11 -0.39
CA PRO A 9 15.20 24.18 -1.29
C PRO A 9 16.68 24.55 -1.22
N LYS A 10 17.41 24.16 -0.18
CA LYS A 10 18.87 24.35 -0.04
C LYS A 10 19.64 23.03 -0.04
N GLY A 11 18.94 21.96 -0.41
CA GLY A 11 19.46 20.60 -0.45
C GLY A 11 19.38 19.87 0.87
N SER A 12 19.49 18.54 0.82
CA SER A 12 19.40 17.69 2.00
C SER A 12 20.64 17.76 2.91
N LYS A 13 21.74 18.34 2.44
CA LYS A 13 22.96 18.61 3.24
C LYS A 13 23.47 20.06 3.14
N GLY A 14 22.64 21.00 2.67
CA GLY A 14 23.07 22.40 2.51
C GLY A 14 23.98 22.64 1.30
N ASP A 15 23.89 21.81 0.26
CA ASP A 15 24.72 21.85 -0.95
C ASP A 15 24.24 22.89 -1.99
N ASN A 16 23.28 23.77 -1.65
CA ASN A 16 22.73 24.79 -2.55
C ASN A 16 22.18 24.20 -3.87
N VAL A 17 21.61 23.01 -3.77
CA VAL A 17 20.91 22.32 -4.84
C VAL A 17 19.53 21.91 -4.35
N LEU A 18 18.49 22.05 -5.16
CA LEU A 18 17.17 21.54 -4.83
C LEU A 18 17.21 20.00 -4.76
N SER A 19 16.89 19.44 -3.59
CA SER A 19 16.63 18.01 -3.44
C SER A 19 15.14 17.76 -3.31
N LEU A 20 14.62 16.77 -4.03
CA LEU A 20 13.21 16.36 -3.97
C LEU A 20 13.10 14.86 -3.69
N TYR A 21 12.17 14.51 -2.81
CA TYR A 21 11.86 13.12 -2.48
C TYR A 21 10.37 12.89 -2.47
N LEU A 22 9.96 11.76 -3.05
CA LEU A 22 8.60 11.27 -3.01
C LEU A 22 8.52 10.15 -1.98
N GLY A 23 7.49 10.17 -1.15
CA GLY A 23 7.28 9.18 -0.10
C GLY A 23 5.83 8.71 0.02
N VAL A 24 5.65 7.71 0.89
CA VAL A 24 4.34 7.13 1.19
C VAL A 24 3.68 7.91 2.32
N ALA A 25 2.58 8.59 2.02
CA ALA A 25 1.83 9.32 3.04
C ALA A 25 1.24 8.36 4.08
N ASN A 26 1.35 8.74 5.36
CA ASN A 26 0.88 8.00 6.53
C ASN A 26 1.41 6.55 6.57
N TYR A 27 2.67 6.32 6.18
CA TYR A 27 3.22 4.97 6.10
C TYR A 27 3.21 4.22 7.45
N GLY A 28 3.29 4.94 8.58
CA GLY A 28 3.21 4.36 9.91
C GLY A 28 1.86 3.76 10.29
N SER A 29 0.78 4.06 9.54
CA SER A 29 -0.53 3.45 9.73
C SER A 29 -0.80 2.30 8.76
N LEU A 30 0.18 1.91 7.93
CA LEU A 30 0.03 0.79 7.00
C LEU A 30 0.27 -0.54 7.72
N PRO A 31 -0.35 -1.64 7.26
CA PRO A 31 -0.14 -2.96 7.85
C PRO A 31 1.32 -3.39 7.79
N SER A 32 1.78 -4.17 8.77
CA SER A 32 3.14 -4.73 8.76
C SER A 32 3.44 -5.47 7.44
N GLY A 33 4.63 -5.24 6.88
CA GLY A 33 5.06 -5.87 5.63
C GLY A 33 4.47 -5.22 4.36
N TRP A 34 3.85 -4.04 4.48
CA TRP A 34 3.36 -3.31 3.32
C TRP A 34 4.49 -2.98 2.34
N ARG A 35 4.21 -3.08 1.04
CA ARG A 35 5.11 -2.59 -0.01
C ARG A 35 4.35 -1.91 -1.14
N ARG A 36 4.91 -0.88 -1.77
CA ARG A 36 4.33 -0.20 -2.94
C ARG A 36 5.39 -0.14 -4.03
N HIS A 37 5.19 -0.79 -5.16
CA HIS A 37 6.06 -0.63 -6.32
C HIS A 37 5.52 0.52 -7.15
N ALA A 38 6.31 1.58 -7.29
CA ALA A 38 5.90 2.72 -8.08
C ALA A 38 7.05 3.20 -8.97
N ARG A 39 6.69 3.62 -10.18
CA ARG A 39 7.51 4.47 -11.03
C ARG A 39 7.00 5.88 -10.87
N PHE A 40 7.91 6.85 -10.75
CA PHE A 40 7.53 8.24 -10.66
C PHE A 40 8.49 9.14 -11.41
N ARG A 41 7.97 10.27 -11.89
CA ARG A 41 8.72 11.32 -12.52
C ARG A 41 8.57 12.62 -11.73
N LEU A 42 9.70 13.20 -11.34
CA LEU A 42 9.77 14.53 -10.74
C LEU A 42 10.20 15.54 -11.80
N THR A 43 9.41 16.60 -11.95
CA THR A 43 9.64 17.65 -12.93
C THR A 43 9.73 19.00 -12.23
N VAL A 44 10.86 19.68 -12.37
CA VAL A 44 10.98 21.12 -12.06
C VAL A 44 10.63 21.88 -13.32
N VAL A 45 9.51 22.58 -13.29
CA VAL A 45 8.93 23.23 -14.48
C VAL A 45 9.71 24.48 -14.82
N ASN A 46 10.11 24.60 -16.08
CA ASN A 46 10.60 25.84 -16.63
C ASN A 46 9.43 26.62 -17.25
N HIS A 47 9.20 27.84 -16.79
CA HIS A 47 8.06 28.65 -17.21
C HIS A 47 8.24 29.30 -18.60
N ARG A 48 9.44 29.25 -19.18
CA ARG A 48 9.71 29.78 -20.52
C ARG A 48 9.46 28.74 -21.61
N SER A 49 9.68 27.46 -21.31
CA SER A 49 9.48 26.36 -22.26
C SER A 49 9.44 25.02 -21.54
N ASP A 50 8.48 24.16 -21.90
CA ASP A 50 8.38 22.81 -21.37
C ASP A 50 9.65 21.98 -21.65
N THR A 51 10.30 22.19 -22.81
CA THR A 51 11.53 21.49 -23.20
C THR A 51 12.75 21.83 -22.32
N LEU A 52 12.70 22.94 -21.58
CA LEU A 52 13.74 23.34 -20.63
C LEU A 52 13.46 22.83 -19.21
N SER A 53 12.31 22.19 -18.98
CA SER A 53 11.98 21.60 -17.68
C SER A 53 12.95 20.46 -17.35
N ARG A 54 13.31 20.34 -16.07
CA ARG A 54 14.20 19.28 -15.59
C ARG A 54 13.38 18.11 -15.10
N GLN A 55 13.57 16.94 -15.68
CA GLN A 55 12.79 15.74 -15.38
C GLN A 55 13.70 14.60 -14.95
N TYR A 56 13.27 13.89 -13.91
CA TYR A 56 13.99 12.74 -13.37
C TYR A 56 13.00 11.63 -13.07
N GLU A 57 13.22 10.46 -13.65
CA GLU A 57 12.40 9.28 -13.45
C GLU A 57 13.11 8.28 -12.55
N PHE A 58 12.35 7.65 -11.66
CA PHE A 58 12.83 6.59 -10.81
C PHE A 58 11.73 5.55 -10.60
N GLN A 59 12.13 4.29 -10.44
CA GLN A 59 11.23 3.20 -10.11
C GLN A 59 11.81 2.42 -8.95
N SER A 60 11.02 2.21 -7.90
CA SER A 60 11.46 1.46 -6.75
C SER A 60 10.30 0.91 -5.93
N TRP A 61 10.65 -0.01 -5.05
CA TRP A 61 9.79 -0.48 -3.97
C TRP A 61 9.89 0.46 -2.78
N PHE A 62 8.73 0.89 -2.30
CA PHE A 62 8.56 1.60 -1.05
C PHE A 62 8.09 0.62 0.01
N ASP A 63 8.69 0.68 1.20
CA ASP A 63 8.33 -0.14 2.36
C ASP A 63 8.62 0.60 3.67
N GLU A 64 8.47 -0.06 4.82
CA GLU A 64 8.71 0.52 6.14
C GLU A 64 10.09 1.15 6.30
N LYS A 65 11.12 0.51 5.74
CA LYS A 65 12.53 0.94 5.84
C LYS A 65 12.88 1.96 4.77
N SER A 66 12.28 1.84 3.59
CA SER A 66 12.53 2.65 2.41
C SER A 66 11.25 3.34 1.94
N ASN A 67 10.66 4.16 2.82
CA ASN A 67 9.35 4.79 2.57
C ASN A 67 9.44 6.08 1.71
N SER A 68 10.64 6.50 1.32
CA SER A 68 10.90 7.71 0.55
C SER A 68 12.08 7.52 -0.40
N TRP A 69 11.91 7.93 -1.66
CA TRP A 69 12.90 7.87 -2.73
C TRP A 69 12.95 9.19 -3.48
N GLY A 70 14.11 9.55 -4.03
CA GLY A 70 14.25 10.82 -4.72
C GLY A 70 15.67 11.14 -5.12
N PHE A 71 15.87 12.41 -5.46
CA PHE A 71 17.11 12.91 -6.01
C PHE A 71 17.67 13.98 -5.10
N ARG A 72 18.90 13.73 -4.65
CA ARG A 72 19.65 14.69 -3.85
C ARG A 72 20.02 15.95 -4.64
N SER A 73 20.24 15.81 -5.94
CA SER A 73 20.65 16.89 -6.82
C SER A 73 19.76 16.92 -8.06
N MET A 74 18.76 17.81 -8.07
CA MET A 74 17.91 18.02 -9.24
C MET A 74 18.31 19.23 -10.06
N ILE A 75 18.53 20.37 -9.40
CA ILE A 75 18.86 21.64 -10.05
C ILE A 75 19.52 22.58 -9.04
N SER A 76 20.55 23.30 -9.45
CA SER A 76 21.22 24.26 -8.56
C SER A 76 20.34 25.48 -8.28
N LEU A 77 20.57 26.14 -7.14
CA LEU A 77 19.80 27.34 -6.79
C LEU A 77 20.07 28.49 -7.77
N ASP A 78 21.28 28.57 -8.32
CA ASP A 78 21.64 29.58 -9.31
C ASP A 78 20.91 29.37 -10.63
N GLU A 79 20.79 28.11 -11.07
CA GLU A 79 20.00 27.75 -12.26
C GLU A 79 18.52 28.09 -12.06
N ILE A 80 17.96 27.80 -10.88
CA ILE A 80 16.57 28.16 -10.54
C ILE A 80 16.34 29.66 -10.69
N ARG A 81 17.26 30.49 -10.16
CA ARG A 81 17.13 31.95 -10.11
C ARG A 81 17.25 32.62 -11.47
N ALA A 82 18.07 32.08 -12.38
CA ALA A 82 18.39 32.74 -13.65
C ALA A 82 17.57 32.22 -14.84
N ASN A 83 17.25 30.91 -14.86
CA ASN A 83 16.90 30.23 -16.12
C ASN A 83 15.40 29.98 -16.32
N GLY A 84 14.53 30.68 -15.60
CA GLY A 84 13.08 30.64 -15.83
C GLY A 84 12.32 29.55 -15.06
N PHE A 85 12.94 28.96 -14.03
CA PHE A 85 12.27 28.02 -13.12
C PHE A 85 11.56 28.72 -11.94
N LEU A 86 11.85 30.01 -11.73
CA LEU A 86 11.29 30.82 -10.65
C LEU A 86 10.36 31.89 -11.22
N VAL A 87 9.12 31.95 -10.72
CA VAL A 87 8.14 33.00 -11.07
C VAL A 87 7.55 33.53 -9.78
N ASN A 88 7.66 34.84 -9.53
CA ASN A 88 7.18 35.50 -8.32
C ASN A 88 7.70 34.87 -6.99
N GLY A 89 8.89 34.26 -7.04
CA GLY A 89 9.47 33.56 -5.88
C GLY A 89 9.03 32.11 -5.73
N ASP A 90 8.14 31.61 -6.60
CA ASP A 90 7.64 30.25 -6.59
C ASP A 90 8.34 29.37 -7.63
N VAL A 91 8.56 28.11 -7.26
CA VAL A 91 9.03 27.05 -8.16
C VAL A 91 7.92 26.01 -8.29
N LYS A 92 7.50 25.72 -9.53
CA LYS A 92 6.50 24.70 -9.79
C LYS A 92 7.15 23.33 -9.94
N ILE A 93 6.70 22.38 -9.11
CA ILE A 93 7.11 20.98 -9.16
C ILE A 93 5.90 20.15 -9.60
N VAL A 94 6.08 19.32 -10.61
CA VAL A 94 5.08 18.34 -11.05
C VAL A 94 5.59 16.95 -10.71
N VAL A 95 4.69 16.12 -10.17
CA VAL A 95 4.97 14.74 -9.81
C VAL A 95 3.99 13.86 -10.54
N GLU A 96 4.51 12.93 -11.33
CA GLU A 96 3.72 11.90 -12.01
C GLU A 96 4.06 10.55 -11.37
N ILE A 97 3.04 9.74 -11.07
CA ILE A 97 3.19 8.51 -10.29
C ILE A 97 2.40 7.40 -10.96
N ASP A 98 3.11 6.36 -11.40
CA ASP A 98 2.54 5.09 -11.84
C ASP A 98 2.70 4.08 -10.71
N LEU A 99 1.58 3.66 -10.13
CA LEU A 99 1.56 2.63 -9.11
C LEU A 99 1.46 1.26 -9.78
N LEU A 100 2.57 0.54 -9.82
CA LEU A 100 2.72 -0.73 -10.54
C LEU A 100 2.19 -1.91 -9.71
N GLU A 101 2.50 -1.94 -8.40
CA GLU A 101 2.11 -3.04 -7.53
C GLU A 101 1.92 -2.59 -6.08
N ILE A 102 1.05 -3.28 -5.36
CA ILE A 102 0.69 -2.93 -3.98
C ILE A 102 0.54 -4.20 -3.12
N ILE A 103 1.42 -4.35 -2.14
CA ILE A 103 1.38 -5.44 -1.14
C ILE A 103 0.87 -4.90 0.19
N GLY A 104 -0.04 -5.60 0.85
CA GLY A 104 -0.64 -5.12 2.11
C GLY A 104 -1.62 -3.95 1.89
N LYS A 105 -2.36 -3.96 0.78
CA LYS A 105 -3.59 -3.16 0.66
C LYS A 105 -4.72 -3.93 1.35
N VAL A 106 -5.35 -3.28 2.33
CA VAL A 106 -6.73 -3.53 2.73
C VAL A 106 -7.05 -4.95 3.22
N LYS A 107 -6.59 -5.26 4.44
CA LYS A 107 -7.38 -6.12 5.34
C LYS A 107 -8.54 -5.31 5.95
N VAL A 108 -8.31 -4.05 6.36
CA VAL A 108 -9.29 -3.28 7.18
C VAL A 108 -10.56 -2.84 6.45
N GLU A 109 -10.49 -2.23 5.26
CA GLU A 109 -11.71 -1.78 4.54
C GLU A 109 -12.51 -2.97 4.00
N TYR A 110 -11.83 -4.05 3.62
CA TYR A 110 -12.46 -5.30 3.23
C TYR A 110 -13.13 -5.97 4.42
N VAL A 111 -12.46 -6.02 5.58
CA VAL A 111 -13.05 -6.52 6.83
C VAL A 111 -14.22 -5.67 7.27
N SER A 112 -14.14 -4.35 7.11
CA SER A 112 -15.26 -3.45 7.40
C SER A 112 -16.45 -3.76 6.51
N ARG A 113 -16.26 -3.86 5.18
CA ARG A 113 -17.32 -4.24 4.24
C ARG A 113 -17.84 -5.67 4.45
N MET A 114 -16.99 -6.60 4.88
CA MET A 114 -17.38 -7.96 5.23
C MET A 114 -18.32 -7.92 6.43
N PHE A 115 -17.95 -7.23 7.51
CA PHE A 115 -18.79 -7.10 8.69
C PHE A 115 -20.06 -6.29 8.42
N GLU A 116 -20.05 -5.35 7.48
CA GLU A 116 -21.27 -4.70 7.00
C GLU A 116 -22.22 -5.66 6.28
N LYS A 117 -21.69 -6.57 5.45
CA LYS A 117 -22.48 -7.58 4.72
C LYS A 117 -22.91 -8.77 5.58
N HIS A 118 -22.07 -9.11 6.55
CA HIS A 118 -22.18 -10.28 7.42
C HIS A 118 -21.97 -9.87 8.89
N PRO A 119 -22.86 -9.03 9.45
CA PRO A 119 -22.74 -8.57 10.83
C PRO A 119 -22.80 -9.71 11.86
N GLU A 120 -23.39 -10.84 11.50
CA GLU A 120 -23.41 -12.07 12.29
C GLU A 120 -22.00 -12.60 12.60
N THR A 121 -21.02 -12.31 11.74
CA THR A 121 -19.65 -12.88 11.78
C THR A 121 -18.98 -12.75 13.14
N VAL A 122 -19.21 -11.63 13.85
CA VAL A 122 -18.60 -11.35 15.15
C VAL A 122 -19.61 -11.21 16.29
N SER A 123 -20.85 -11.65 16.07
CA SER A 123 -21.96 -11.46 17.01
C SER A 123 -21.81 -12.21 18.34
N GLU A 124 -21.08 -13.34 18.35
CA GLU A 124 -20.85 -14.20 19.53
C GLU A 124 -19.37 -14.35 19.89
N VAL A 125 -18.52 -13.45 19.39
CA VAL A 125 -17.07 -13.50 19.67
C VAL A 125 -16.79 -12.92 21.05
N HIS A 126 -16.48 -13.78 22.02
CA HIS A 126 -16.26 -13.41 23.43
C HIS A 126 -14.77 -13.27 23.81
N LEU A 127 -13.93 -12.82 22.86
CA LEU A 127 -12.48 -12.70 23.06
C LEU A 127 -12.10 -11.41 23.80
N LYS A 128 -11.91 -11.52 25.12
CA LYS A 128 -11.52 -10.38 25.99
C LYS A 128 -10.05 -9.98 25.90
N ASN A 129 -9.16 -10.92 25.55
CA ASN A 129 -7.73 -10.65 25.44
C ASN A 129 -7.38 -10.08 24.05
N PRO A 130 -6.78 -8.88 23.95
CA PRO A 130 -6.46 -8.25 22.67
C PRO A 130 -5.51 -9.06 21.78
N ASN A 131 -4.54 -9.77 22.38
CA ASN A 131 -3.58 -10.58 21.63
C ASN A 131 -4.26 -11.79 21.00
N ILE A 132 -5.11 -12.47 21.76
CA ILE A 132 -5.90 -13.61 21.28
C ILE A 132 -6.86 -13.15 20.17
N ARG A 133 -7.55 -12.03 20.38
CA ARG A 133 -8.45 -11.43 19.38
C ARG A 133 -7.71 -11.11 18.08
N THR A 134 -6.50 -10.57 18.16
CA THR A 134 -5.67 -10.28 16.98
C THR A 134 -5.27 -11.56 16.24
N GLY A 135 -4.93 -12.62 16.97
CA GLY A 135 -4.63 -13.94 16.40
C GLY A 135 -5.79 -14.50 15.57
N TYR A 136 -6.99 -14.56 16.14
CA TYR A 136 -8.19 -15.02 15.42
C TYR A 136 -8.55 -14.12 14.23
N MET A 137 -8.43 -12.79 14.37
CA MET A 137 -8.65 -11.89 13.23
C MET A 137 -7.66 -12.13 12.09
N ASN A 138 -6.39 -12.41 12.40
CA ASN A 138 -5.40 -12.76 11.38
C ASN A 138 -5.72 -14.10 10.71
N LEU A 139 -6.20 -15.09 11.48
CA LEU A 139 -6.64 -16.39 10.97
C LEU A 139 -7.83 -16.26 10.01
N LEU A 140 -8.88 -15.51 10.40
CA LEU A 140 -10.03 -15.21 9.55
C LEU A 140 -9.61 -14.56 8.23
N LEU A 141 -8.69 -13.61 8.31
CA LEU A 141 -8.18 -12.92 7.13
C LEU A 141 -7.37 -13.85 6.22
N SER A 142 -6.57 -14.74 6.81
CA SER A 142 -5.82 -15.75 6.06
C SER A 142 -6.76 -16.70 5.34
N LEU A 143 -7.79 -17.22 6.03
CA LEU A 143 -8.79 -18.11 5.45
C LEU A 143 -9.49 -17.48 4.24
N ILE A 144 -9.88 -16.20 4.36
CA ILE A 144 -10.54 -15.50 3.26
C ILE A 144 -9.59 -15.24 2.09
N ASP A 145 -8.33 -14.88 2.37
CA ASP A 145 -7.32 -14.68 1.33
C ASP A 145 -7.08 -16.00 0.57
N THR A 146 -7.01 -17.14 1.28
CA THR A 146 -6.93 -18.49 0.68
C THR A 146 -8.14 -18.77 -0.20
N LEU A 147 -9.37 -18.63 0.32
CA LEU A 147 -10.60 -18.93 -0.44
C LEU A 147 -10.85 -18.00 -1.63
N ARG A 148 -10.10 -16.90 -1.74
CA ARG A 148 -10.17 -15.96 -2.86
C ARG A 148 -9.23 -16.35 -4.01
N GLN A 149 -8.20 -17.14 -3.75
CA GLN A 149 -7.28 -17.57 -4.79
C GLN A 149 -8.01 -18.44 -5.83
N PRO A 150 -7.62 -18.39 -7.11
CA PRO A 150 -8.18 -19.25 -8.13
C PRO A 150 -8.00 -20.73 -7.74
N PRO A 151 -8.98 -21.61 -8.03
CA PRO A 151 -8.91 -23.01 -7.64
C PRO A 151 -7.63 -23.73 -8.13
N HIS A 152 -7.10 -23.35 -9.29
CA HIS A 152 -5.89 -23.91 -9.88
C HIS A 152 -4.57 -23.43 -9.24
N GLU A 153 -4.61 -22.37 -8.43
CA GLU A 153 -3.45 -21.86 -7.68
C GLU A 153 -3.40 -22.41 -6.25
N LEU A 154 -4.45 -23.11 -5.79
CA LEU A 154 -4.55 -23.68 -4.45
C LEU A 154 -3.83 -25.05 -4.36
N PRO A 155 -2.70 -25.15 -3.62
CA PRO A 155 -2.11 -26.42 -3.21
C PRO A 155 -3.16 -27.30 -2.51
N ASN A 156 -3.08 -28.61 -2.67
CA ASN A 156 -4.02 -29.53 -2.01
C ASN A 156 -3.92 -29.46 -0.46
N ASP A 157 -2.74 -29.15 0.08
CA ASP A 157 -2.50 -29.03 1.53
C ASP A 157 -3.18 -27.79 2.15
N ASP A 158 -3.49 -26.76 1.36
CA ASP A 158 -4.11 -25.51 1.84
C ASP A 158 -5.61 -25.68 2.16
N LEU A 159 -6.23 -26.76 1.70
CA LEU A 159 -7.64 -27.06 1.96
C LEU A 159 -7.87 -27.62 3.36
N ASP A 160 -7.01 -28.53 3.81
CA ASP A 160 -7.06 -29.05 5.18
C ASP A 160 -6.78 -27.92 6.19
N GLU A 161 -5.80 -27.07 5.91
CA GLU A 161 -5.49 -25.88 6.72
C GLU A 161 -6.67 -24.88 6.76
N ALA A 162 -7.37 -24.69 5.64
CA ALA A 162 -8.57 -23.86 5.59
C ALA A 162 -9.73 -24.43 6.44
N HIS A 163 -9.90 -25.75 6.45
CA HIS A 163 -10.88 -26.43 7.30
C HIS A 163 -10.53 -26.29 8.79
N TYR A 164 -9.27 -26.49 9.18
CA TYR A 164 -8.83 -26.27 10.56
C TYR A 164 -8.99 -24.82 11.00
N ALA A 165 -8.70 -23.86 10.12
CA ALA A 165 -8.87 -22.44 10.38
C ALA A 165 -10.35 -22.09 10.62
N LEU A 166 -11.25 -22.64 9.79
CA LEU A 166 -12.69 -22.44 9.91
C LEU A 166 -13.23 -23.02 11.23
N GLU A 167 -12.88 -24.27 11.57
CA GLU A 167 -13.28 -24.93 12.83
C GLU A 167 -12.81 -24.11 14.05
N SER A 168 -11.53 -23.71 14.04
CA SER A 168 -10.95 -22.88 15.11
C SER A 168 -11.68 -21.55 15.30
N LEU A 169 -12.10 -20.90 14.21
CA LEU A 169 -12.84 -19.64 14.25
C LEU A 169 -14.26 -19.83 14.79
N THR A 170 -14.94 -20.89 14.36
CA THR A 170 -16.28 -21.24 14.84
C THR A 170 -16.26 -21.54 16.34
N ASP A 171 -15.27 -22.29 16.83
CA ASP A 171 -15.06 -22.56 18.25
C ASP A 171 -14.83 -21.28 19.08
N ALA A 172 -14.23 -20.26 18.46
CA ALA A 172 -14.04 -18.95 19.08
C ALA A 172 -15.29 -18.04 19.03
N GLY A 173 -16.39 -18.53 18.47
CA GLY A 173 -17.68 -17.83 18.39
C GLY A 173 -17.86 -16.97 17.14
N PHE A 174 -17.03 -17.14 16.11
CA PHE A 174 -17.27 -16.50 14.82
C PHE A 174 -18.37 -17.25 14.05
N LYS A 175 -19.35 -16.53 13.51
CA LYS A 175 -20.41 -17.15 12.69
C LYS A 175 -20.05 -17.08 11.21
N LEU A 176 -19.56 -18.19 10.66
CA LEU A 176 -19.00 -18.27 9.31
C LEU A 176 -19.82 -19.14 8.35
N ASP A 177 -21.11 -19.34 8.63
CA ASP A 177 -22.04 -20.12 7.78
C ASP A 177 -22.07 -19.66 6.32
N TRP A 178 -21.88 -18.36 6.09
CA TRP A 178 -21.83 -17.76 4.76
C TRP A 178 -20.55 -18.11 4.00
N LEU A 179 -19.45 -18.38 4.72
CA LEU A 179 -18.16 -18.75 4.17
C LEU A 179 -18.09 -20.26 3.91
N GLU A 180 -18.63 -21.07 4.82
CA GLU A 180 -18.79 -22.53 4.67
C GLU A 180 -19.49 -22.89 3.35
N LYS A 181 -20.57 -22.18 3.02
CA LYS A 181 -21.34 -22.40 1.78
C LYS A 181 -20.56 -22.08 0.50
N LYS A 182 -19.48 -21.30 0.61
CA LYS A 182 -18.62 -20.93 -0.54
C LYS A 182 -17.48 -21.91 -0.77
N ILE A 183 -17.06 -22.67 0.24
CA ILE A 183 -15.96 -23.64 0.11
C ILE A 183 -16.27 -24.69 -1.00
N PRO A 184 -17.47 -25.32 -1.06
CA PRO A 184 -17.80 -26.26 -2.14
C PRO A 184 -17.78 -25.64 -3.54
N GLN A 185 -18.19 -24.37 -3.68
CA GLN A 185 -18.24 -23.67 -4.96
C GLN A 185 -16.84 -23.38 -5.53
N VAL A 186 -15.84 -23.19 -4.66
CA VAL A 186 -14.44 -23.04 -5.06
C VAL A 186 -13.84 -24.39 -5.48
N LEU A 187 -14.32 -25.50 -4.89
CA LEU A 187 -13.86 -26.85 -5.19
C LEU A 187 -14.42 -27.40 -6.51
N GLU A 188 -15.68 -27.10 -6.85
CA GLU A 188 -16.30 -27.49 -8.12
C GLU A 188 -15.65 -26.84 -9.35
N GLY A 189 -14.91 -25.73 -9.18
CA GLY A 189 -14.15 -25.08 -10.23
C GLY A 189 -12.76 -25.68 -10.51
N LYS A 190 -12.39 -26.80 -9.87
CA LYS A 190 -11.15 -27.56 -10.15
C LYS A 190 -11.31 -28.62 -11.26
N GLU A 191 -12.51 -28.81 -11.82
CA GLU A 191 -12.76 -29.72 -12.97
C GLU A 191 -12.49 -29.08 -14.34
#